data_AF-S1NWK0-F1
#
_entry.id   AF-S1NWK0-F1
#
_cell.length_a   1.000
_cell.length_b   1.000
_cell.length_c   1.000
_cell.angle_alpha   90.00
_cell.angle_beta   90.00
_cell.angle_gamma   90.00
#
_symmetry.space_group_name_H-M   'P 1'
#
loop_
_entity.id
_entity.type
_entity.pdbx_description
1 polymer ?
#
loop_
_entity_poly.entity_id
_entity_poly.type
_entity_poly.pdbx_seq_one_letter_code
_entity_poly.pdbx_strand_id
1 'polypeptide(L)'
;MVERKRKVLLCFLSLICFGLITGCGNTKPATSANLSYTQTNIRNISVSSNVQIVGLGEASHGVAQYQQMKADVFRALVKNNGCHTFIIEGDFGGSLKVDQYINGGAGTAEEAIAEIGFGIYHTKEMANLVNWMRSYNKTVSAKEALHFYGMDVQRFDNNKEYLFSVIGETHPKLSLKYSKLLARLTDKNRNSLDKSTLKHEKKIISELIEKLNDIEPAIVNRSGQSAFDFAKECAKTIESYCELQLSDDYNASRDKMMYEKIEWFLQHGDHTVLFINGHNGHIAKESFAGYTGLGELLSKHLDKGYYSIGTDAVTTKFNSQKDNGAFEVLKVKNTNDLNSQFTNKMVKPYFIDFESAATNEKWQHILNSKQSITTLNVGLSGIQKLFKSGYTVKITPKEAFDAMIIFKSVTPSTILSN
;
A
#
# COMPACT_ATOMS: atom_id res chain seq x y z
N MET A 1 -7.33 -58.41 12.76
CA MET A 1 -7.32 -58.46 11.29
C MET A 1 -8.64 -57.88 10.81
N VAL A 2 -8.57 -56.74 10.10
CA VAL A 2 -9.57 -56.14 9.20
C VAL A 2 -11.03 -56.12 9.64
N GLU A 3 -11.54 -54.94 9.99
CA GLU A 3 -12.92 -54.57 9.63
C GLU A 3 -12.96 -53.13 9.08
N ARG A 4 -13.14 -53.06 7.76
CA ARG A 4 -13.45 -51.85 6.99
C ARG A 4 -14.87 -51.40 7.34
N LYS A 5 -15.04 -50.19 7.87
CA LYS A 5 -16.31 -49.45 7.73
C LYS A 5 -16.11 -48.28 6.76
N ARG A 6 -16.59 -48.48 5.54
CA ARG A 6 -16.77 -47.48 4.48
C ARG A 6 -17.66 -46.34 5.03
N LYS A 7 -17.16 -45.10 5.02
CA LYS A 7 -18.03 -43.93 5.10
C LYS A 7 -18.52 -43.59 3.69
N VAL A 8 -19.85 -43.57 3.55
CA VAL A 8 -20.57 -43.24 2.33
C VAL A 8 -20.40 -41.76 2.03
N LEU A 9 -19.91 -41.45 0.82
CA LEU A 9 -19.86 -40.13 0.23
C LEU A 9 -21.26 -39.85 -0.37
N LEU A 10 -22.03 -38.95 0.23
CA LEU A 10 -23.25 -38.44 -0.40
C LEU A 10 -22.87 -37.36 -1.42
N CYS A 11 -22.85 -37.74 -2.69
CA CYS A 11 -22.86 -36.82 -3.82
C CYS A 11 -24.26 -36.23 -4.00
N PHE A 12 -24.46 -34.96 -3.68
CA PHE A 12 -25.61 -34.21 -4.16
C PHE A 12 -25.32 -33.70 -5.58
N LEU A 13 -25.81 -34.43 -6.59
CA LEU A 13 -26.02 -33.88 -7.93
C LEU A 13 -27.30 -33.03 -7.90
N SER A 14 -27.16 -31.71 -7.92
CA SER A 14 -28.26 -30.84 -8.34
C SER A 14 -28.20 -30.68 -9.86
N LEU A 15 -29.14 -31.31 -10.57
CA LEU A 15 -29.48 -30.93 -11.94
C LEU A 15 -29.99 -29.49 -11.92
N ILE A 16 -29.19 -28.55 -12.42
CA ILE A 16 -29.67 -27.22 -12.77
C ILE A 16 -29.90 -27.22 -14.28
N CYS A 17 -31.18 -27.15 -14.66
CA CYS A 17 -31.62 -26.97 -16.03
C CYS A 17 -30.93 -25.76 -16.67
N PHE A 18 -30.31 -25.97 -17.83
CA PHE A 18 -29.85 -24.91 -18.72
C PHE A 18 -31.06 -24.16 -19.30
N GLY A 19 -31.46 -23.08 -18.64
CA GLY A 19 -32.21 -22.00 -19.27
C GLY A 19 -31.25 -21.09 -20.02
N LEU A 20 -31.16 -21.28 -21.34
CA LEU A 20 -30.54 -20.31 -22.26
C LEU A 20 -31.36 -19.01 -22.22
N ILE A 21 -31.01 -18.11 -21.31
CA ILE A 21 -31.41 -16.70 -21.41
C ILE A 21 -30.31 -16.01 -22.21
N THR A 22 -30.55 -15.86 -23.51
CA THR A 22 -29.87 -14.89 -24.37
C THR A 22 -30.22 -13.49 -23.89
N GLY A 23 -29.60 -13.08 -22.79
CA GLY A 23 -29.64 -11.70 -22.33
C GLY A 23 -28.77 -10.86 -23.23
N CYS A 24 -29.36 -10.25 -24.26
CA CYS A 24 -28.81 -9.03 -24.87
C CYS A 24 -28.67 -8.01 -23.73
N GLY A 25 -27.45 -7.86 -23.22
CA GLY A 25 -27.16 -6.91 -22.16
C GLY A 25 -27.45 -5.50 -22.64
N ASN A 26 -28.49 -4.88 -22.07
CA ASN A 26 -28.70 -3.44 -22.11
C ASN A 26 -27.52 -2.77 -21.41
N THR A 27 -26.43 -2.56 -22.13
CA THR A 27 -25.37 -1.64 -21.68
C THR A 27 -25.93 -0.23 -21.80
N LYS A 28 -26.17 0.44 -20.66
CA LYS A 28 -26.45 1.88 -20.68
C LYS A 28 -25.31 2.57 -21.45
N PRO A 29 -25.61 3.49 -22.38
CA PRO A 29 -24.58 4.28 -23.03
C PRO A 29 -23.78 5.04 -21.97
N ALA A 30 -22.45 5.01 -22.07
CA ALA A 30 -21.61 5.74 -21.13
C ALA A 30 -21.84 7.24 -21.26
N THR A 31 -21.83 7.95 -20.14
CA THR A 31 -22.03 9.41 -20.13
C THR A 31 -20.79 10.11 -20.68
N SER A 32 -20.87 10.75 -21.85
CA SER A 32 -19.72 11.49 -22.43
C SER A 32 -19.57 12.88 -21.81
N ALA A 33 -18.47 13.12 -21.10
CA ALA A 33 -18.15 14.37 -20.41
C ALA A 33 -17.07 15.21 -21.13
N ASN A 34 -16.98 16.49 -20.77
CA ASN A 34 -15.96 17.41 -21.31
C ASN A 34 -14.62 17.18 -20.61
N LEU A 35 -13.57 16.83 -21.36
CA LEU A 35 -12.24 16.54 -20.83
C LEU A 35 -11.41 17.79 -20.47
N SER A 36 -11.92 19.01 -20.70
CA SER A 36 -11.24 20.25 -20.26
C SER A 36 -11.10 20.36 -18.73
N TYR A 37 -11.87 19.56 -17.97
CA TYR A 37 -11.77 19.44 -16.51
C TYR A 37 -10.72 18.42 -16.05
N THR A 38 -9.96 17.84 -16.99
CA THR A 38 -8.96 16.82 -16.70
C THR A 38 -7.56 17.32 -17.06
N GLN A 39 -6.55 16.79 -16.37
CA GLN A 39 -5.15 17.05 -16.66
C GLN A 39 -4.49 15.80 -17.20
N THR A 40 -3.68 15.92 -18.25
CA THR A 40 -2.90 14.78 -18.77
C THR A 40 -1.44 14.81 -18.34
N ASN A 41 -0.98 15.94 -17.78
CA ASN A 41 0.36 16.09 -17.22
C ASN A 41 0.32 15.94 -15.69
N ILE A 42 0.62 14.73 -15.22
CA ILE A 42 0.64 14.38 -13.79
C ILE A 42 1.62 15.23 -12.98
N ARG A 43 2.65 15.81 -13.61
CA ARG A 43 3.63 16.68 -12.93
C ARG A 43 3.07 18.02 -12.47
N ASN A 44 1.84 18.35 -12.86
CA ASN A 44 1.13 19.55 -12.42
C ASN A 44 0.21 19.31 -11.21
N ILE A 45 0.12 18.07 -10.70
CA ILE A 45 -0.67 17.79 -9.50
C ILE A 45 -0.12 18.60 -8.32
N SER A 46 -1.02 19.27 -7.62
CA SER A 46 -0.77 20.00 -6.38
C SER A 46 -2.00 19.91 -5.51
N VAL A 47 -1.83 19.96 -4.19
CA VAL A 47 -2.93 20.00 -3.22
C VAL A 47 -2.98 21.33 -2.46
N SER A 48 -4.12 21.64 -1.83
CA SER A 48 -4.28 22.84 -1.02
C SER A 48 -3.41 22.81 0.24
N SER A 49 -3.12 23.98 0.81
CA SER A 49 -2.19 24.12 1.94
C SER A 49 -2.65 23.48 3.25
N ASN A 50 -3.94 23.16 3.37
CA ASN A 50 -4.50 22.49 4.55
C ASN A 50 -4.41 20.95 4.44
N VAL A 51 -3.99 20.40 3.30
CA VAL A 51 -3.77 18.96 3.15
C VAL A 51 -2.46 18.58 3.83
N GLN A 52 -2.54 17.62 4.73
CA GLN A 52 -1.39 17.06 5.46
C GLN A 52 -0.94 15.74 4.85
N ILE A 53 -1.87 14.98 4.26
CA ILE A 53 -1.61 13.66 3.68
C ILE A 53 -2.23 13.57 2.30
N VAL A 54 -1.43 13.14 1.32
CA VAL A 54 -1.91 12.73 0.01
C VAL A 54 -1.79 11.21 -0.10
N GLY A 55 -2.90 10.52 -0.34
CA GLY A 55 -2.93 9.09 -0.60
C GLY A 55 -3.04 8.78 -2.09
N LEU A 56 -2.15 7.94 -2.63
CA LEU A 56 -2.28 7.39 -3.98
C LEU A 56 -2.60 5.90 -3.93
N GLY A 57 -3.80 5.56 -4.36
CA GLY A 57 -4.32 4.21 -4.50
C GLY A 57 -3.89 3.55 -5.82
N GLU A 58 -3.57 2.26 -5.76
CA GLU A 58 -3.38 1.42 -6.94
C GLU A 58 -4.48 0.35 -7.07
N ALA A 59 -5.10 0.26 -8.26
CA ALA A 59 -6.11 -0.77 -8.56
C ALA A 59 -5.50 -2.19 -8.65
N SER A 60 -4.17 -2.30 -8.71
CA SER A 60 -3.40 -3.55 -8.70
C SER A 60 -1.92 -3.24 -8.41
N HIS A 61 -1.26 -4.01 -7.55
CA HIS A 61 0.17 -3.80 -7.29
C HIS A 61 1.08 -4.19 -8.47
N GLY A 62 0.64 -5.11 -9.34
CA GLY A 62 1.45 -5.74 -10.38
C GLY A 62 1.53 -4.99 -11.72
N VAL A 63 1.39 -3.66 -11.70
CA VAL A 63 1.22 -2.83 -12.89
C VAL A 63 2.33 -1.79 -13.01
N ALA A 64 3.03 -1.76 -14.15
CA ALA A 64 4.15 -0.83 -14.39
C ALA A 64 3.74 0.63 -14.27
N GLN A 65 2.59 1.01 -14.86
CA GLN A 65 2.13 2.40 -14.87
C GLN A 65 1.79 2.90 -13.47
N TYR A 66 1.22 2.05 -12.61
CA TYR A 66 0.90 2.45 -11.23
C TYR A 66 2.16 2.61 -10.39
N GLN A 67 3.15 1.72 -10.56
CA GLN A 67 4.48 1.89 -9.95
C GLN A 67 5.17 3.19 -10.44
N GLN A 68 5.07 3.50 -11.74
CA GLN A 68 5.59 4.77 -12.30
C GLN A 68 4.85 6.00 -11.75
N MET A 69 3.54 5.90 -11.52
CA MET A 69 2.76 6.99 -10.92
C MET A 69 3.20 7.35 -9.51
N LYS A 70 3.69 6.39 -8.72
CA LYS A 70 4.30 6.70 -7.41
C LYS A 70 5.40 7.74 -7.58
N ALA A 71 6.29 7.54 -8.55
CA ALA A 71 7.38 8.48 -8.85
C ALA A 71 6.88 9.80 -9.44
N ASP A 72 5.92 9.75 -10.38
CA ASP A 72 5.44 10.96 -11.06
C ASP A 72 4.64 11.88 -10.13
N VAL A 73 3.75 11.31 -9.31
CA VAL A 73 2.96 12.05 -8.31
C VAL A 73 3.89 12.56 -7.20
N PHE A 74 4.79 11.73 -6.69
CA PHE A 74 5.71 12.18 -5.65
C PHE A 74 6.59 13.34 -6.12
N ARG A 75 7.14 13.27 -7.35
CA ARG A 75 7.88 14.39 -7.96
C ARG A 75 7.04 15.67 -8.08
N ALA A 76 5.75 15.53 -8.37
CA ALA A 76 4.83 16.67 -8.42
C ALA A 76 4.66 17.28 -7.03
N LEU A 77 4.42 16.47 -6.00
CA LEU A 77 4.25 16.91 -4.61
C LEU A 77 5.53 17.50 -4.00
N VAL A 78 6.70 16.92 -4.30
CA VAL A 78 8.00 17.50 -3.91
C VAL A 78 8.13 18.91 -4.45
N LYS A 79 7.85 19.09 -5.74
CA LYS A 79 7.98 20.39 -6.41
C LYS A 79 6.92 21.41 -5.97
N ASN A 80 5.66 20.98 -5.88
CA ASN A 80 4.53 21.89 -5.80
C ASN A 80 4.02 22.06 -4.36
N ASN A 81 4.37 21.15 -3.45
CA ASN A 81 3.88 21.12 -2.07
C ASN A 81 5.01 20.98 -1.03
N GLY A 82 6.27 20.85 -1.43
CA GLY A 82 7.39 20.65 -0.50
C GLY A 82 7.31 19.33 0.25
N CYS A 83 6.66 18.31 -0.33
CA CYS A 83 6.55 16.99 0.26
C CYS A 83 7.92 16.29 0.24
N HIS A 84 8.43 15.86 1.40
CA HIS A 84 9.71 15.13 1.47
C HIS A 84 9.54 13.65 1.80
N THR A 85 8.40 13.24 2.34
CA THR A 85 8.21 11.89 2.89
C THR A 85 7.32 11.03 1.99
N PHE A 86 7.85 9.91 1.51
CA PHE A 86 7.11 8.86 0.81
C PHE A 86 6.93 7.63 1.70
N ILE A 87 5.69 7.18 1.87
CA ILE A 87 5.34 6.04 2.72
C ILE A 87 4.57 5.01 1.88
N ILE A 88 5.13 3.81 1.74
CA ILE A 88 4.49 2.73 0.96
C ILE A 88 3.78 1.74 1.89
N GLU A 89 2.76 1.07 1.37
CA GLU A 89 2.16 -0.15 1.91
C GLU A 89 3.18 -1.31 1.81
N GLY A 90 4.28 -1.19 2.55
CA GLY A 90 5.39 -2.12 2.64
C GLY A 90 5.96 -2.11 4.07
N ASP A 91 6.87 -3.04 4.37
CA ASP A 91 7.40 -3.20 5.73
C ASP A 91 8.11 -1.94 6.22
N PHE A 92 7.87 -1.55 7.47
CA PHE A 92 8.53 -0.41 8.10
C PHE A 92 10.06 -0.58 8.12
N GLY A 93 10.56 -1.65 8.75
CA GLY A 93 11.99 -1.92 8.85
C GLY A 93 12.68 -2.08 7.49
N GLY A 94 12.05 -2.82 6.58
CA GLY A 94 12.50 -2.97 5.20
C GLY A 94 12.62 -1.65 4.46
N SER A 95 11.66 -0.74 4.67
CA SER A 95 11.71 0.59 4.10
C SER A 95 12.79 1.47 4.72
N LEU A 96 13.20 1.25 5.98
CA LEU A 96 14.38 1.93 6.56
C LEU A 96 15.68 1.56 5.83
N LYS A 97 15.77 0.36 5.24
CA LYS A 97 16.90 0.01 4.36
C LYS A 97 16.90 0.83 3.08
N VAL A 98 15.72 1.08 2.52
CA VAL A 98 15.56 1.96 1.37
C VAL A 98 15.93 3.40 1.73
N ASP A 99 15.47 3.90 2.89
CA ASP A 99 15.83 5.23 3.38
C ASP A 99 17.35 5.39 3.56
N GLN A 100 17.98 4.39 4.19
CA GLN A 100 19.43 4.36 4.35
C GLN A 100 20.14 4.41 2.98
N TYR A 101 19.67 3.65 1.99
CA TYR A 101 20.23 3.66 0.64
C TYR A 101 20.12 5.03 -0.03
N ILE A 102 18.95 5.67 0.00
CA ILE A 102 18.76 6.98 -0.66
C ILE A 102 19.57 8.08 0.02
N ASN A 103 19.84 7.95 1.32
CA ASN A 103 20.64 8.86 2.13
C ASN A 103 22.15 8.53 2.14
N GLY A 104 22.62 7.76 1.16
CA GLY A 104 24.06 7.56 0.91
C GLY A 104 24.62 6.21 1.37
N GLY A 105 23.78 5.33 1.90
CA GLY A 105 24.14 3.95 2.25
C GLY A 105 24.70 3.15 1.07
N ALA A 106 25.36 2.03 1.36
CA ALA A 106 25.94 1.15 0.35
C ALA A 106 24.88 0.35 -0.42
N GLY A 107 25.31 -0.39 -1.45
CA GLY A 107 24.47 -1.28 -2.25
C GLY A 107 23.87 -0.62 -3.49
N THR A 108 22.86 -1.28 -4.04
CA THR A 108 22.13 -0.92 -5.27
C THR A 108 20.66 -0.64 -4.97
N ALA A 109 19.96 0.00 -5.92
CA ALA A 109 18.53 0.27 -5.73
C ALA A 109 17.72 -1.01 -5.72
N GLU A 110 18.14 -2.01 -6.50
CA GLU A 110 17.55 -3.34 -6.58
C GLU A 110 17.64 -4.09 -5.25
N GLU A 111 18.82 -4.12 -4.63
CA GLU A 111 19.01 -4.68 -3.28
C GLU A 111 18.15 -3.93 -2.25
N ALA A 112 18.12 -2.60 -2.30
CA ALA A 112 17.35 -1.80 -1.36
C ALA A 112 15.83 -2.08 -1.45
N ILE A 113 15.25 -2.13 -2.67
CA ILE A 113 13.81 -2.38 -2.81
C ILE A 113 13.43 -3.84 -2.50
N ALA A 114 14.37 -4.79 -2.59
CA ALA A 114 14.14 -6.17 -2.18
C ALA A 114 13.86 -6.26 -0.66
N GLU A 115 14.39 -5.32 0.13
CA GLU A 115 14.18 -5.26 1.58
C GLU A 115 12.77 -4.81 1.98
N ILE A 116 11.98 -4.19 1.09
CA ILE A 116 10.59 -3.75 1.39
C ILE A 116 9.70 -4.91 1.87
N GLY A 117 10.09 -6.16 1.58
CA GLY A 117 9.47 -7.36 2.13
C GLY A 117 8.31 -7.93 1.30
N PHE A 118 8.01 -7.33 0.15
CA PHE A 118 6.96 -7.79 -0.77
C PHE A 118 7.50 -7.87 -2.19
N GLY A 119 7.59 -9.09 -2.73
CA GLY A 119 8.16 -9.34 -4.07
C GLY A 119 7.44 -8.59 -5.21
N ILE A 120 6.19 -8.17 -5.00
CA ILE A 120 5.44 -7.37 -5.97
C ILE A 120 6.02 -5.95 -6.18
N TYR A 121 6.79 -5.45 -5.20
CA TYR A 121 7.54 -4.19 -5.31
C TYR A 121 8.96 -4.36 -5.83
N HIS A 122 9.49 -5.59 -5.89
CA HIS A 122 10.82 -5.87 -6.44
C HIS A 122 10.80 -5.73 -7.98
N THR A 123 10.81 -4.48 -8.43
CA THR A 123 10.52 -4.09 -9.81
C THR A 123 11.49 -3.03 -10.31
N LYS A 124 11.71 -3.00 -11.62
CA LYS A 124 12.51 -1.94 -12.27
C LYS A 124 11.91 -0.55 -12.01
N GLU A 125 10.58 -0.45 -11.97
CA GLU A 125 9.89 0.82 -11.73
C GLU A 125 10.18 1.38 -10.33
N MET A 126 10.15 0.54 -9.29
CA MET A 126 10.54 0.95 -7.93
C MET A 126 12.04 1.25 -7.81
N ALA A 127 12.90 0.48 -8.48
CA ALA A 127 14.34 0.77 -8.51
C ALA A 127 14.62 2.15 -9.14
N ASN A 128 13.88 2.52 -10.19
CA ASN A 128 13.97 3.86 -10.81
C ASN A 128 13.50 4.98 -9.87
N LEU A 129 12.44 4.75 -9.08
CA LEU A 129 11.98 5.70 -8.05
C LEU A 129 13.08 5.94 -7.02
N VAL A 130 13.60 4.87 -6.42
CA VAL A 130 14.62 4.92 -5.37
C VAL A 130 15.94 5.51 -5.88
N ASN A 131 16.36 5.18 -7.10
CA ASN A 131 17.53 5.80 -7.75
C ASN A 131 17.35 7.32 -7.94
N TRP A 132 16.16 7.75 -8.33
CA TRP A 132 15.86 9.18 -8.46
C TRP A 132 15.89 9.88 -7.09
N MET A 133 15.29 9.29 -6.05
CA MET A 133 15.34 9.84 -4.70
C MET A 133 16.78 10.00 -4.21
N ARG A 134 17.60 8.96 -4.39
CA ARG A 134 19.04 9.03 -4.07
C ARG A 134 19.76 10.13 -4.83
N SER A 135 19.47 10.28 -6.12
CA SER A 135 20.08 11.32 -6.96
C SER A 135 19.66 12.71 -6.51
N TYR A 136 18.40 12.88 -6.10
CA TYR A 136 17.87 14.13 -5.55
C TYR A 136 18.55 14.48 -4.22
N ASN A 137 18.62 13.55 -3.27
CA ASN A 137 19.20 13.77 -1.94
C ASN A 137 20.68 14.20 -2.00
N LYS A 138 21.43 13.77 -3.02
CA LYS A 138 22.81 14.23 -3.25
C LYS A 138 22.95 15.71 -3.60
N THR A 139 21.85 16.36 -4.01
CA THR A 139 21.86 17.73 -4.55
C THR A 139 21.21 18.76 -3.64
N VAL A 140 20.60 18.32 -2.54
CA VAL A 140 19.81 19.18 -1.64
C VAL A 140 20.36 19.16 -0.22
N SER A 141 19.89 20.08 0.61
CA SER A 141 20.25 20.12 2.02
C SER A 141 19.60 18.98 2.81
N ALA A 142 20.11 18.66 4.00
CA ALA A 142 19.50 17.64 4.88
C ALA A 142 18.03 17.95 5.23
N LYS A 143 17.63 19.23 5.23
CA LYS A 143 16.25 19.65 5.50
C LYS A 143 15.29 19.35 4.34
N GLU A 144 15.81 19.26 3.12
CA GLU A 144 15.03 19.03 1.90
C GLU A 144 15.21 17.59 1.38
N ALA A 145 16.00 16.78 2.09
CA ALA A 145 16.25 15.40 1.73
C ALA A 145 14.94 14.60 1.77
N LEU A 146 14.75 13.75 0.76
CA LEU A 146 13.60 12.89 0.68
C LEU A 146 13.78 11.68 1.59
N HIS A 147 12.66 11.20 2.11
CA HIS A 147 12.60 10.04 2.97
C HIS A 147 11.70 8.95 2.40
N PHE A 148 12.06 7.68 2.63
CA PHE A 148 11.31 6.52 2.20
C PHE A 148 10.94 5.64 3.40
N TYR A 149 9.66 5.43 3.64
CA TYR A 149 9.19 4.64 4.76
C TYR A 149 8.11 3.64 4.37
N GLY A 150 7.81 2.72 5.28
CA GLY A 150 6.78 1.70 5.13
C GLY A 150 5.75 1.81 6.25
N MET A 151 4.47 1.62 5.93
CA MET A 151 3.41 1.66 6.95
C MET A 151 2.94 0.29 7.43
N ASP A 152 3.36 -0.80 6.78
CA ASP A 152 2.86 -2.14 7.04
C ASP A 152 3.63 -2.83 8.18
N VAL A 153 2.95 -3.77 8.85
CA VAL A 153 3.42 -4.45 10.07
C VAL A 153 3.55 -5.96 9.92
N GLN A 154 3.55 -6.47 8.67
CA GLN A 154 3.54 -7.91 8.38
C GLN A 154 4.92 -8.59 8.44
N ARG A 155 5.99 -7.84 8.72
CA ARG A 155 7.38 -8.30 8.74
C ARG A 155 8.11 -7.72 9.95
N PHE A 156 9.23 -8.32 10.33
CA PHE A 156 9.94 -7.92 11.54
C PHE A 156 11.46 -8.14 11.53
N ASP A 157 12.06 -8.76 10.49
CA ASP A 157 13.52 -9.01 10.51
C ASP A 157 14.34 -7.72 10.43
N ASN A 158 14.02 -6.86 9.46
CA ASN A 158 14.66 -5.55 9.34
C ASN A 158 14.32 -4.61 10.50
N ASN A 159 13.12 -4.74 11.08
CA ASN A 159 12.72 -4.02 12.30
C ASN A 159 13.62 -4.44 13.49
N LYS A 160 13.85 -5.75 13.69
CA LYS A 160 14.76 -6.25 14.72
C LYS A 160 16.19 -5.77 14.48
N GLU A 161 16.65 -5.78 13.23
CA GLU A 161 18.01 -5.34 12.91
C GLU A 161 18.24 -3.87 13.32
N TYR A 162 17.36 -2.96 12.91
CA TYR A 162 17.46 -1.55 13.27
C TYR A 162 17.39 -1.35 14.79
N LEU A 163 16.37 -1.94 15.44
CA LEU A 163 16.17 -1.88 16.89
C LEU A 163 17.42 -2.31 17.67
N PHE A 164 17.99 -3.47 17.33
CA PHE A 164 19.13 -4.00 18.07
C PHE A 164 20.46 -3.35 17.72
N SER A 165 20.59 -2.77 16.52
CA SER A 165 21.71 -1.88 16.18
C SER A 165 21.73 -0.66 17.10
N VAL A 166 20.60 0.05 17.23
CA VAL A 166 20.50 1.27 18.05
C VAL A 166 20.69 0.97 19.54
N ILE A 167 20.03 -0.06 20.09
CA ILE A 167 20.25 -0.47 21.49
C ILE A 167 21.72 -0.87 21.70
N GLY A 168 22.34 -1.52 20.70
CA GLY A 168 23.70 -2.04 20.78
C GLY A 168 24.77 -0.96 20.98
N GLU A 169 24.54 0.28 20.53
CA GLU A 169 25.50 1.38 20.65
C GLU A 169 25.75 1.81 22.11
N THR A 170 24.76 1.61 22.99
CA THR A 170 24.81 2.05 24.39
C THR A 170 24.60 0.92 25.39
N HIS A 171 23.80 -0.09 25.04
CA HIS A 171 23.40 -1.20 25.90
C HIS A 171 23.62 -2.57 25.23
N PRO A 172 24.87 -2.94 24.87
CA PRO A 172 25.16 -4.16 24.09
C PRO A 172 24.69 -5.45 24.78
N LYS A 173 24.73 -5.51 26.12
CA LYS A 173 24.23 -6.67 26.88
C LYS A 173 22.70 -6.81 26.78
N LEU A 174 21.97 -5.69 26.76
CA LEU A 174 20.51 -5.67 26.61
C LEU A 174 20.12 -6.08 25.19
N SER A 175 20.78 -5.51 24.19
CA SER A 175 20.62 -5.87 22.78
C SER A 175 20.85 -7.37 22.56
N LEU A 176 21.94 -7.92 23.08
CA LEU A 176 22.25 -9.36 22.98
C LEU A 176 21.21 -10.25 23.69
N LYS A 177 20.69 -9.81 24.85
CA LYS A 177 19.66 -10.55 25.58
C LYS A 177 18.37 -10.66 24.74
N TYR A 178 17.84 -9.53 24.29
CA TYR A 178 16.55 -9.50 23.62
C TYR A 178 16.59 -10.02 22.18
N SER A 179 17.70 -9.83 21.47
CA SER A 179 17.90 -10.47 20.15
C SER A 179 17.85 -12.00 20.24
N LYS A 180 18.42 -12.59 21.30
CA LYS A 180 18.30 -14.04 21.55
C LYS A 180 16.89 -14.46 21.93
N LEU A 181 16.20 -13.68 22.76
CA LEU A 181 14.84 -13.99 23.18
C LEU A 181 13.87 -13.98 21.99
N LEU A 182 13.99 -13.00 21.09
CA LEU A 182 13.13 -12.85 19.90
C LEU A 182 13.63 -13.63 18.67
N ALA A 183 14.66 -14.48 18.81
CA ALA A 183 15.28 -15.20 17.68
C ALA A 183 14.31 -16.17 16.97
N ARG A 184 13.20 -16.55 17.63
CA ARG A 184 12.17 -17.41 17.06
C ARG A 184 11.30 -16.67 16.03
N LEU A 185 11.21 -15.35 16.08
CA LEU A 185 10.52 -14.58 15.05
C LEU A 185 11.45 -14.43 13.85
N THR A 186 11.16 -15.09 12.73
CA THR A 186 11.85 -14.86 11.43
C THR A 186 10.83 -14.62 10.31
N ASP A 187 11.11 -13.72 9.36
CA ASP A 187 10.16 -13.45 8.27
C ASP A 187 9.89 -14.71 7.44
N LYS A 188 10.84 -15.66 7.46
CA LYS A 188 10.73 -17.00 6.88
C LYS A 188 9.64 -17.84 7.55
N ASN A 189 9.50 -17.79 8.88
CA ASN A 189 8.55 -18.61 9.62
C ASN A 189 7.25 -17.88 10.01
N ARG A 190 7.13 -16.58 9.70
CA ARG A 190 5.99 -15.73 10.07
C ARG A 190 4.61 -16.38 9.85
N ASN A 191 4.40 -17.05 8.72
CA ASN A 191 3.12 -17.69 8.39
C ASN A 191 2.88 -19.06 9.08
N SER A 192 3.80 -19.50 9.94
CA SER A 192 3.78 -20.82 10.59
C SER A 192 3.86 -20.76 12.12
N LEU A 193 3.89 -19.57 12.70
CA LEU A 193 3.93 -19.36 14.14
C LEU A 193 2.57 -19.69 14.77
N ASP A 194 2.57 -20.48 15.84
CA ASP A 194 1.35 -20.79 16.59
C ASP A 194 0.96 -19.65 17.56
N LYS A 195 -0.31 -19.65 18.00
CA LYS A 195 -0.85 -18.60 18.89
C LYS A 195 -0.13 -18.53 20.25
N SER A 196 0.39 -19.63 20.78
CA SER A 196 1.09 -19.64 22.07
C SER A 196 2.47 -19.00 21.94
N THR A 197 3.18 -19.29 20.85
CA THR A 197 4.43 -18.63 20.48
C THR A 197 4.19 -17.13 20.29
N LEU A 198 3.21 -16.73 19.49
CA LEU A 198 2.89 -15.30 19.27
C LEU A 198 2.59 -14.54 20.57
N LYS A 199 1.81 -15.13 21.49
CA LYS A 199 1.54 -14.52 22.81
C LYS A 199 2.79 -14.39 23.67
N HIS A 200 3.67 -15.39 23.63
CA HIS A 200 4.93 -15.38 24.37
C HIS A 200 5.88 -14.30 23.83
N GLU A 201 6.10 -14.26 22.52
CA GLU A 201 6.96 -13.27 21.87
C GLU A 201 6.41 -11.84 22.04
N LYS A 202 5.08 -11.67 21.94
CA LYS A 202 4.41 -10.40 22.25
C LYS A 202 4.79 -9.89 23.63
N LYS A 203 4.70 -10.74 24.67
CA LYS A 203 5.07 -10.34 26.03
C LYS A 203 6.54 -9.91 26.14
N ILE A 204 7.45 -10.62 25.47
CA ILE A 204 8.88 -10.27 25.46
C ILE A 204 9.10 -8.88 24.82
N ILE A 205 8.47 -8.60 23.68
CA ILE A 205 8.65 -7.31 23.01
C ILE A 205 7.98 -6.16 23.80
N SER A 206 6.81 -6.38 24.41
CA SER A 206 6.19 -5.38 25.31
C SER A 206 7.11 -5.04 26.48
N GLU A 207 7.74 -6.04 27.11
CA GLU A 207 8.73 -5.82 28.18
C GLU A 207 9.96 -5.04 27.70
N LEU A 208 10.37 -5.21 26.43
CA LEU A 208 11.46 -4.42 25.85
C LEU A 208 11.02 -2.97 25.59
N ILE A 209 9.81 -2.75 25.07
CA ILE A 209 9.28 -1.40 24.80
C ILE A 209 9.25 -0.57 26.09
N GLU A 210 8.83 -1.15 27.22
CA GLU A 210 8.88 -0.45 28.51
C GLU A 210 10.31 -0.09 28.92
N LYS A 211 11.26 -1.01 28.71
CA LYS A 211 12.69 -0.77 29.01
C LYS A 211 13.33 0.27 28.09
N LEU A 212 12.81 0.48 26.88
CA LEU A 212 13.31 1.52 25.99
C LEU A 212 13.17 2.90 26.65
N ASN A 213 12.11 3.15 27.41
CA ASN A 213 11.90 4.41 28.12
C ASN A 213 13.03 4.68 29.14
N ASP A 214 13.48 3.65 29.86
CA ASP A 214 14.55 3.78 30.86
C ASP A 214 15.91 4.12 30.24
N ILE A 215 16.15 3.66 29.01
CA ILE A 215 17.44 3.83 28.30
C ILE A 215 17.41 4.93 27.24
N GLU A 216 16.26 5.59 27.05
CA GLU A 216 16.07 6.69 26.10
C GLU A 216 17.16 7.77 26.24
N PRO A 217 17.45 8.33 27.44
CA PRO A 217 18.42 9.41 27.56
C PRO A 217 19.81 9.04 27.04
N ALA A 218 20.22 7.78 27.21
CA ALA A 218 21.51 7.30 26.74
C ALA A 218 21.56 7.14 25.22
N ILE A 219 20.50 6.59 24.62
CA ILE A 219 20.38 6.46 23.16
C ILE A 219 20.31 7.86 22.53
N VAL A 220 19.46 8.74 23.05
CA VAL A 220 19.31 10.12 22.54
C VAL A 220 20.63 10.88 22.60
N ASN A 221 21.37 10.79 23.71
CA ASN A 221 22.69 11.42 23.84
C ASN A 221 23.73 10.85 22.87
N ARG A 222 23.61 9.58 22.48
CA ARG A 222 24.57 8.91 21.59
C ARG A 222 24.25 9.09 20.11
N SER A 223 22.99 8.92 19.73
CA SER A 223 22.54 8.71 18.34
C SER A 223 21.43 9.67 17.93
N GLY A 224 20.94 10.50 18.85
CA GLY A 224 19.87 11.48 18.61
C GLY A 224 18.46 10.95 18.85
N GLN A 225 17.50 11.87 18.95
CA GLN A 225 16.09 11.54 19.23
C GLN A 225 15.48 10.66 18.14
N SER A 226 15.70 10.99 16.86
CA SER A 226 15.16 10.20 15.75
C SER A 226 15.60 8.74 15.79
N ALA A 227 16.87 8.46 16.13
CA ALA A 227 17.34 7.07 16.24
C ALA A 227 16.57 6.30 17.33
N PHE A 228 16.29 6.94 18.46
CA PHE A 228 15.46 6.35 19.51
C PHE A 228 14.01 6.13 19.06
N ASP A 229 13.38 7.16 18.46
CA ASP A 229 11.99 7.11 18.06
C ASP A 229 11.76 6.00 17.02
N PHE A 230 12.63 5.90 16.01
CA PHE A 230 12.55 4.83 15.01
C PHE A 230 12.85 3.44 15.59
N ALA A 231 13.76 3.33 16.56
CA ALA A 231 14.00 2.06 17.24
C ALA A 231 12.78 1.62 18.05
N LYS A 232 12.16 2.54 18.79
CA LYS A 232 10.91 2.27 19.52
C LYS A 232 9.77 1.91 18.58
N GLU A 233 9.69 2.57 17.43
CA GLU A 233 8.67 2.27 16.43
C GLU A 233 8.91 0.92 15.72
N CYS A 234 10.17 0.50 15.55
CA CYS A 234 10.50 -0.87 15.12
C CYS A 234 10.04 -1.90 16.15
N ALA A 235 10.25 -1.64 17.45
CA ALA A 235 9.77 -2.51 18.52
C ALA A 235 8.24 -2.64 18.53
N LYS A 236 7.53 -1.51 18.36
CA LYS A 236 6.07 -1.50 18.21
C LYS A 236 5.60 -2.26 16.96
N THR A 237 6.26 -2.13 15.81
CA THR A 237 5.92 -2.93 14.62
C THR A 237 5.98 -4.43 14.90
N ILE A 238 6.99 -4.89 15.65
CA ILE A 238 7.13 -6.30 16.05
C ILE A 238 5.96 -6.72 16.96
N GLU A 239 5.56 -5.87 17.92
CA GLU A 239 4.40 -6.10 18.77
C GLU A 239 3.09 -6.15 17.96
N SER A 240 2.87 -5.17 17.08
CA SER A 240 1.72 -5.09 16.17
C SER A 240 1.62 -6.32 15.27
N TYR A 241 2.73 -6.87 14.79
CA TYR A 241 2.73 -8.13 14.05
C TYR A 241 2.10 -9.26 14.89
N CYS A 242 2.54 -9.43 16.15
CA CYS A 242 2.00 -10.46 17.02
C CYS A 242 0.51 -10.24 17.30
N GLU A 243 0.10 -9.00 17.52
CA GLU A 243 -1.31 -8.64 17.70
C GLU A 243 -2.15 -8.93 16.47
N LEU A 244 -1.66 -8.59 15.28
CA LEU A 244 -2.33 -8.80 14.01
C LEU A 244 -2.62 -10.29 13.78
N GLN A 245 -1.63 -11.15 14.01
CA GLN A 245 -1.80 -12.61 13.88
C GLN A 245 -2.72 -13.22 14.94
N LEU A 246 -2.93 -12.52 16.06
CA LEU A 246 -3.83 -12.94 17.14
C LEU A 246 -5.25 -12.37 16.99
N SER A 247 -5.46 -11.44 16.06
CA SER A 247 -6.74 -10.77 15.85
C SER A 247 -7.78 -11.67 15.18
N ASP A 248 -9.05 -11.45 15.53
CA ASP A 248 -10.20 -12.10 14.89
C ASP A 248 -10.62 -11.37 13.58
N ASP A 249 -10.22 -10.10 13.41
CA ASP A 249 -10.41 -9.32 12.18
C ASP A 249 -9.06 -8.79 11.67
N TYR A 250 -8.37 -9.66 10.92
CA TYR A 250 -7.05 -9.38 10.37
C TYR A 250 -7.00 -8.07 9.58
N ASN A 251 -7.97 -7.86 8.68
CA ASN A 251 -7.88 -6.75 7.74
C ASN A 251 -8.16 -5.40 8.42
N ALA A 252 -9.20 -5.32 9.24
CA ALA A 252 -9.47 -4.09 10.00
C ALA A 252 -8.34 -3.76 10.97
N SER A 253 -7.73 -4.78 11.61
CA SER A 253 -6.60 -4.58 12.52
C SER A 253 -5.37 -4.09 11.79
N ARG A 254 -5.04 -4.67 10.63
CA ARG A 254 -3.91 -4.24 9.82
C ARG A 254 -4.06 -2.78 9.40
N ASP A 255 -5.23 -2.39 8.91
CA ASP A 255 -5.47 -1.00 8.48
C ASP A 255 -5.45 -0.01 9.63
N LYS A 256 -5.96 -0.41 10.80
CA LYS A 256 -5.83 0.39 12.03
C LYS A 256 -4.36 0.59 12.43
N MET A 257 -3.54 -0.46 12.34
CA MET A 257 -2.10 -0.37 12.63
C MET A 257 -1.34 0.48 11.60
N MET A 258 -1.68 0.38 10.31
CA MET A 258 -1.13 1.28 9.29
C MET A 258 -1.55 2.73 9.55
N TYR A 259 -2.80 2.97 9.97
CA TYR A 259 -3.28 4.30 10.35
C TYR A 259 -2.49 4.86 11.54
N GLU A 260 -2.30 4.08 12.61
CA GLU A 260 -1.49 4.46 13.77
C GLU A 260 -0.05 4.77 13.38
N LYS A 261 0.51 4.06 12.39
CA LYS A 261 1.83 4.37 11.84
C LYS A 261 1.87 5.72 11.10
N ILE A 262 0.85 6.02 10.30
CA ILE A 262 0.76 7.31 9.61
C ILE A 262 0.60 8.47 10.61
N GLU A 263 -0.21 8.28 11.66
CA GLU A 263 -0.33 9.23 12.77
C GLU A 263 1.02 9.46 13.47
N TRP A 264 1.80 8.39 13.66
CA TRP A 264 3.16 8.50 14.20
C TRP A 264 4.06 9.35 13.30
N PHE A 265 4.00 9.19 11.98
CA PHE A 265 4.74 10.04 11.04
C PHE A 265 4.30 11.50 11.04
N LEU A 266 3.01 11.80 11.24
CA LEU A 266 2.56 13.18 11.39
C LEU A 266 3.16 13.86 12.64
N GLN A 267 3.43 13.08 13.69
CA GLN A 267 3.98 13.57 14.96
C GLN A 267 5.51 13.67 14.95
N HIS A 268 6.20 12.80 14.19
CA HIS A 268 7.68 12.68 14.21
C HIS A 268 8.35 13.11 12.89
N GLY A 269 7.57 13.49 11.88
CA GLY A 269 8.06 13.98 10.60
C GLY A 269 8.47 15.46 10.63
N ASP A 270 8.79 16.00 9.46
CA ASP A 270 9.23 17.39 9.26
C ASP A 270 8.06 18.40 9.09
N HIS A 271 6.83 17.96 9.41
CA HIS A 271 5.57 18.68 9.19
C HIS A 271 5.28 19.06 7.73
N THR A 272 6.00 18.50 6.77
CA THR A 272 5.62 18.58 5.36
C THR A 272 4.47 17.62 5.04
N VAL A 273 3.88 17.79 3.86
CA VAL A 273 2.87 16.86 3.36
C VAL A 273 3.46 15.45 3.32
N LEU A 274 2.75 14.46 3.86
CA LEU A 274 3.10 13.05 3.71
C LEU A 274 2.49 12.51 2.43
N PHE A 275 3.26 11.79 1.63
CA PHE A 275 2.75 11.06 0.48
C PHE A 275 2.69 9.57 0.78
N ILE A 276 1.46 9.03 0.90
CA ILE A 276 1.23 7.61 1.18
C ILE A 276 0.78 6.87 -0.09
N ASN A 277 1.21 5.63 -0.25
CA ASN A 277 0.81 4.78 -1.36
C ASN A 277 0.40 3.38 -0.88
N GLY A 278 -0.71 2.88 -1.40
CA GLY A 278 -1.17 1.51 -1.17
C GLY A 278 -2.25 1.12 -2.16
N HIS A 279 -2.85 -0.04 -1.97
CA HIS A 279 -4.00 -0.46 -2.77
C HIS A 279 -5.17 0.53 -2.64
N ASN A 280 -5.98 0.71 -3.70
CA ASN A 280 -7.15 1.60 -3.69
C ASN A 280 -8.05 1.37 -2.46
N GLY A 281 -8.21 0.13 -2.01
CA GLY A 281 -9.01 -0.23 -0.83
C GLY A 281 -8.49 0.31 0.49
N HIS A 282 -7.18 0.50 0.64
CA HIS A 282 -6.57 1.11 1.82
C HIS A 282 -6.61 2.64 1.76
N ILE A 283 -6.65 3.22 0.57
CA ILE A 283 -6.53 4.66 0.35
C ILE A 283 -7.91 5.35 0.28
N ALA A 284 -8.97 4.63 -0.05
CA ALA A 284 -10.30 5.19 -0.17
C ALA A 284 -10.84 5.79 1.14
N LYS A 285 -11.54 6.92 1.03
CA LYS A 285 -12.19 7.64 2.14
C LYS A 285 -13.44 6.93 2.64
N GLU A 286 -14.18 6.30 1.74
CA GLU A 286 -15.21 5.33 2.07
C GLU A 286 -14.69 3.94 1.73
N SER A 287 -14.59 3.08 2.75
CA SER A 287 -14.12 1.73 2.52
C SER A 287 -15.13 0.92 1.69
N PHE A 288 -14.60 0.26 0.68
CA PHE A 288 -15.31 -0.75 -0.10
C PHE A 288 -14.71 -2.15 0.07
N ALA A 289 -13.82 -2.32 1.06
CA ALA A 289 -13.16 -3.59 1.36
C ALA A 289 -13.97 -4.49 2.32
N GLY A 290 -15.10 -3.98 2.86
CA GLY A 290 -15.97 -4.70 3.79
C GLY A 290 -15.60 -4.56 5.27
N TYR A 291 -14.66 -3.66 5.59
CA TYR A 291 -14.21 -3.29 6.94
C TYR A 291 -13.73 -1.83 6.91
N THR A 292 -13.58 -1.17 8.06
CA THR A 292 -13.04 0.21 8.11
C THR A 292 -11.57 0.23 7.71
N GLY A 293 -11.24 0.86 6.58
CA GLY A 293 -9.88 0.92 6.04
C GLY A 293 -9.08 2.16 6.49
N LEU A 294 -7.78 2.16 6.19
CA LEU A 294 -6.84 3.24 6.51
C LEU A 294 -7.35 4.63 6.07
N GLY A 295 -7.74 4.77 4.79
CA GLY A 295 -8.18 6.04 4.22
C GLY A 295 -9.48 6.54 4.83
N GLU A 296 -10.36 5.65 5.29
CA GLU A 296 -11.58 6.02 6.00
C GLU A 296 -11.27 6.54 7.41
N LEU A 297 -10.32 5.92 8.12
CA LEU A 297 -9.83 6.41 9.41
C LEU A 297 -9.19 7.79 9.26
N LEU A 298 -8.31 7.97 8.26
CA LEU A 298 -7.68 9.27 7.96
C LEU A 298 -8.73 10.33 7.59
N SER A 299 -9.70 9.99 6.74
CA SER A 299 -10.75 10.94 6.34
C SER A 299 -11.62 11.37 7.52
N LYS A 300 -11.90 10.48 8.47
CA LYS A 300 -12.67 10.82 9.68
C LYS A 300 -11.90 11.68 10.66
N HIS A 301 -10.59 11.45 10.79
CA HIS A 301 -9.74 12.25 11.67
C HIS A 301 -9.45 13.62 11.06
N LEU A 302 -8.91 13.67 9.84
CA LEU A 302 -8.32 14.87 9.27
C LEU A 302 -9.30 15.70 8.44
N ASP A 303 -10.47 15.17 8.09
CA ASP A 303 -11.43 15.79 7.15
C ASP A 303 -10.72 16.23 5.87
N LYS A 304 -10.60 17.55 5.61
CA LYS A 304 -9.90 18.11 4.45
C LYS A 304 -8.38 18.02 4.52
N GLY A 305 -7.82 17.53 5.63
CA GLY A 305 -6.40 17.26 5.80
C GLY A 305 -5.92 15.99 5.07
N TYR A 306 -6.84 15.15 4.59
CA TYR A 306 -6.54 13.96 3.80
C TYR A 306 -7.08 14.10 2.36
N TYR A 307 -6.20 13.98 1.36
CA TYR A 307 -6.55 14.02 -0.06
C TYR A 307 -6.28 12.67 -0.71
N SER A 308 -7.33 12.01 -1.19
CA SER A 308 -7.27 10.62 -1.69
C SER A 308 -7.39 10.56 -3.22
N ILE A 309 -6.41 9.91 -3.87
CA ILE A 309 -6.32 9.73 -5.32
C ILE A 309 -6.48 8.25 -5.65
N GLY A 310 -7.55 7.87 -6.36
CA GLY A 310 -7.75 6.51 -6.85
C GLY A 310 -7.19 6.27 -8.26
N THR A 311 -7.03 5.01 -8.65
CA THR A 311 -6.70 4.64 -10.04
C THR A 311 -7.69 3.64 -10.63
N ASP A 312 -7.89 3.67 -11.94
CA ASP A 312 -8.62 2.61 -12.69
C ASP A 312 -8.13 2.53 -14.14
N ALA A 313 -8.44 1.44 -14.84
CA ALA A 313 -8.12 1.27 -16.25
C ALA A 313 -9.19 0.50 -17.04
N VAL A 314 -9.30 0.79 -18.34
CA VAL A 314 -10.17 -0.01 -19.24
C VAL A 314 -9.62 -1.42 -19.42
N THR A 315 -8.30 -1.54 -19.67
CA THR A 315 -7.62 -2.83 -19.82
C THR A 315 -6.43 -2.93 -18.87
N THR A 316 -6.46 -3.91 -17.97
CA THR A 316 -5.40 -4.14 -17.00
C THR A 316 -4.70 -5.45 -17.32
N LYS A 317 -3.46 -5.38 -17.80
CA LYS A 317 -2.53 -6.53 -17.77
C LYS A 317 -1.60 -6.33 -16.58
N PHE A 318 -1.45 -7.34 -15.73
CA PHE A 318 -0.73 -7.21 -14.46
C PHE A 318 -0.03 -8.51 -14.07
N ASN A 319 1.01 -8.42 -13.26
CA ASN A 319 1.60 -9.57 -12.59
C ASN A 319 0.72 -9.97 -11.41
N SER A 320 0.26 -11.21 -11.41
CA SER A 320 -0.46 -11.82 -10.31
C SER A 320 0.43 -12.82 -9.61
N GLN A 321 0.55 -12.72 -8.29
CA GLN A 321 1.38 -13.62 -7.50
C GLN A 321 0.62 -14.92 -7.19
N LYS A 322 1.31 -16.04 -7.36
CA LYS A 322 0.87 -17.38 -6.96
C LYS A 322 1.29 -17.67 -5.52
N ASP A 323 0.68 -18.68 -4.92
CA ASP A 323 0.98 -19.11 -3.55
C ASP A 323 2.46 -19.51 -3.34
N ASN A 324 3.12 -20.00 -4.40
CA ASN A 324 4.54 -20.34 -4.38
C ASN A 324 5.47 -19.12 -4.56
N GLY A 325 4.92 -17.90 -4.60
CA GLY A 325 5.65 -16.65 -4.77
C GLY A 325 5.95 -16.27 -6.21
N ALA A 326 5.80 -17.18 -7.18
CA ALA A 326 6.01 -16.90 -8.60
C ALA A 326 4.90 -16.01 -9.17
N PHE A 327 5.20 -15.31 -10.28
CA PHE A 327 4.24 -14.44 -10.95
C PHE A 327 3.71 -15.04 -12.25
N GLU A 328 2.46 -14.74 -12.58
CA GLU A 328 1.91 -14.91 -13.92
C GLU A 328 1.22 -13.64 -14.41
N VAL A 329 1.24 -13.43 -15.72
CA VAL A 329 0.58 -12.27 -16.32
C VAL A 329 -0.89 -12.59 -16.57
N LEU A 330 -1.77 -11.85 -15.89
CA LEU A 330 -3.21 -11.90 -16.13
C LEU A 330 -3.68 -10.64 -16.85
N LYS A 331 -4.92 -10.69 -17.33
CA LYS A 331 -5.57 -9.61 -18.07
C LYS A 331 -7.04 -9.54 -17.71
N VAL A 332 -7.51 -8.38 -17.30
CA VAL A 332 -8.92 -8.08 -17.09
C VAL A 332 -9.33 -6.85 -17.90
N LYS A 333 -10.64 -6.68 -18.12
CA LYS A 333 -11.21 -5.49 -18.73
C LYS A 333 -12.40 -5.02 -17.92
N ASN A 334 -12.46 -3.72 -17.68
CA ASN A 334 -13.58 -3.08 -17.01
C ASN A 334 -14.12 -1.94 -17.86
N THR A 335 -15.39 -1.62 -17.67
CA THR A 335 -16.06 -0.51 -18.34
C THR A 335 -17.00 0.15 -17.34
N ASN A 336 -16.80 1.43 -17.13
CA ASN A 336 -17.60 2.32 -16.28
C ASN A 336 -17.57 3.72 -16.88
N ASP A 337 -18.30 4.66 -16.29
CA ASP A 337 -18.40 6.00 -16.85
C ASP A 337 -17.06 6.75 -16.84
N LEU A 338 -16.19 6.53 -15.85
CA LEU A 338 -14.85 7.13 -15.84
C LEU A 338 -14.01 6.63 -17.02
N ASN A 339 -13.76 5.32 -17.11
CA ASN A 339 -12.88 4.77 -18.12
C ASN A 339 -13.50 4.74 -19.53
N SER A 340 -14.80 5.01 -19.67
CA SER A 340 -15.46 5.20 -20.98
C SER A 340 -15.20 6.58 -21.61
N GLN A 341 -14.54 7.51 -20.92
CA GLN A 341 -14.17 8.81 -21.52
C GLN A 341 -13.05 8.69 -22.57
N PHE A 342 -12.39 7.54 -22.68
CA PHE A 342 -11.36 7.31 -23.68
C PHE A 342 -11.91 7.28 -25.10
N THR A 343 -11.55 8.31 -25.88
CA THR A 343 -11.74 8.29 -27.34
C THR A 343 -10.64 7.48 -28.04
N ASN A 344 -10.85 7.15 -29.31
CA ASN A 344 -9.85 6.44 -30.12
C ASN A 344 -8.50 7.16 -30.19
N LYS A 345 -8.49 8.51 -30.12
CA LYS A 345 -7.28 9.34 -30.20
C LYS A 345 -6.56 9.52 -28.85
N MET A 346 -7.22 9.25 -27.73
CA MET A 346 -6.62 9.41 -26.41
C MET A 346 -5.80 8.18 -26.03
N VAL A 347 -4.53 8.42 -25.67
CA VAL A 347 -3.57 7.37 -25.27
C VAL A 347 -2.97 7.64 -23.90
N LYS A 348 -2.78 8.93 -23.55
CA LYS A 348 -2.27 9.34 -22.23
C LYS A 348 -3.33 9.10 -21.15
N PRO A 349 -2.93 8.77 -19.90
CA PRO A 349 -3.86 8.81 -18.79
C PRO A 349 -4.36 10.24 -18.57
N TYR A 350 -5.50 10.36 -17.90
CA TYR A 350 -5.97 11.63 -17.40
C TYR A 350 -6.16 11.56 -15.88
N PHE A 351 -5.85 12.67 -15.23
CA PHE A 351 -6.15 12.97 -13.84
C PHE A 351 -7.38 13.88 -13.80
N ILE A 352 -8.34 13.56 -12.95
CA ILE A 352 -9.48 14.43 -12.66
C ILE A 352 -9.52 14.72 -11.17
N ASP A 353 -9.37 15.98 -10.83
CA ASP A 353 -9.71 16.51 -9.51
C ASP A 353 -11.22 16.74 -9.48
N PHE A 354 -11.92 16.11 -8.53
CA PHE A 354 -13.38 16.16 -8.50
C PHE A 354 -13.92 17.56 -8.17
N GLU A 355 -13.15 18.38 -7.43
CA GLU A 355 -13.52 19.76 -7.15
C GLU A 355 -13.48 20.61 -8.42
N SER A 356 -12.49 20.38 -9.29
CA SER A 356 -12.38 21.11 -10.56
C SER A 356 -13.60 20.92 -11.47
N ALA A 357 -14.29 19.78 -11.34
CA ALA A 357 -15.49 19.44 -12.11
C ALA A 357 -16.80 19.59 -11.31
N ALA A 358 -16.77 20.26 -10.15
CA ALA A 358 -17.90 20.37 -9.23
C ALA A 358 -19.17 20.96 -9.87
N THR A 359 -19.01 21.89 -10.82
CA THR A 359 -20.11 22.61 -11.47
C THR A 359 -20.57 21.98 -12.78
N ASN A 360 -19.89 20.95 -13.28
CA ASN A 360 -20.25 20.30 -14.53
C ASN A 360 -21.26 19.16 -14.28
N GLU A 361 -22.49 19.31 -14.78
CA GLU A 361 -23.58 18.35 -14.54
C GLU A 361 -23.24 16.90 -14.93
N LYS A 362 -22.53 16.71 -16.05
CA LYS A 362 -22.14 15.37 -16.50
C LYS A 362 -21.09 14.76 -15.59
N TRP A 363 -20.07 15.52 -15.21
CA TRP A 363 -19.10 15.03 -14.23
C TRP A 363 -19.73 14.78 -12.87
N GLN A 364 -20.63 15.63 -12.40
CA GLN A 364 -21.41 15.32 -11.19
C GLN A 364 -22.18 14.02 -11.34
N HIS A 365 -22.84 13.77 -12.48
CA HIS A 365 -23.52 12.50 -12.70
C HIS A 365 -22.56 11.31 -12.62
N ILE A 366 -21.43 11.38 -13.33
CA ILE A 366 -20.41 10.30 -13.34
C ILE A 366 -19.87 10.05 -11.93
N LEU A 367 -19.50 11.11 -11.20
CA LEU A 367 -18.81 11.00 -9.91
C LEU A 367 -19.75 10.60 -8.76
N ASN A 368 -21.04 10.93 -8.83
CA ASN A 368 -22.05 10.56 -7.83
C ASN A 368 -22.80 9.25 -8.16
N SER A 369 -22.54 8.64 -9.33
CA SER A 369 -23.18 7.38 -9.72
C SER A 369 -22.36 6.18 -9.28
N LYS A 370 -23.03 5.20 -8.65
CA LYS A 370 -22.43 3.90 -8.33
C LYS A 370 -21.94 3.22 -9.60
N GLN A 371 -20.67 2.86 -9.63
CA GLN A 371 -20.03 2.21 -10.76
C GLN A 371 -19.02 1.15 -10.31
N SER A 372 -18.79 0.15 -11.17
CA SER A 372 -17.82 -0.90 -10.91
C SER A 372 -16.41 -0.40 -11.22
N ILE A 373 -15.53 -0.38 -10.23
CA ILE A 373 -14.10 -0.05 -10.36
C ILE A 373 -13.27 -1.31 -10.21
N THR A 374 -12.15 -1.39 -10.94
CA THR A 374 -11.23 -2.52 -10.84
C THR A 374 -10.55 -2.54 -9.47
N THR A 375 -10.50 -3.71 -8.84
CA THR A 375 -9.82 -3.96 -7.58
C THR A 375 -9.16 -5.33 -7.65
N LEU A 376 -7.83 -5.38 -7.57
CA LEU A 376 -7.05 -6.58 -7.79
C LEU A 376 -6.08 -6.77 -6.62
N ASN A 377 -6.34 -7.79 -5.83
CA ASN A 377 -5.39 -8.28 -4.83
C ASN A 377 -4.07 -8.69 -5.49
N VAL A 378 -3.02 -8.86 -4.67
CA VAL A 378 -1.69 -9.32 -5.11
C VAL A 378 -1.77 -10.60 -5.97
N GLY A 379 -2.67 -11.52 -5.59
CA GLY A 379 -3.01 -12.73 -6.35
C GLY A 379 -4.47 -12.74 -6.81
N LEU A 380 -4.72 -13.25 -8.03
CA LEU A 380 -6.05 -13.50 -8.58
C LEU A 380 -6.05 -14.86 -9.27
N SER A 381 -6.92 -15.76 -8.84
CA SER A 381 -7.04 -17.07 -9.51
C SER A 381 -7.64 -16.95 -10.91
N GLY A 382 -7.29 -17.89 -11.79
CA GLY A 382 -7.85 -17.95 -13.14
C GLY A 382 -9.38 -18.04 -13.17
N ILE A 383 -10.00 -18.69 -12.18
CA ILE A 383 -11.46 -18.80 -12.05
C ILE A 383 -12.08 -17.45 -11.64
N GLN A 384 -11.50 -16.74 -10.65
CA GLN A 384 -11.99 -15.42 -10.24
C GLN A 384 -11.99 -14.41 -11.39
N LYS A 385 -10.98 -14.48 -12.27
CA LYS A 385 -10.89 -13.64 -13.47
C LYS A 385 -12.07 -13.84 -14.45
N LEU A 386 -12.74 -14.99 -14.45
CA LEU A 386 -13.87 -15.25 -15.37
C LEU A 386 -15.11 -14.42 -15.03
N PHE A 387 -15.21 -13.92 -13.79
CA PHE A 387 -16.37 -13.18 -13.31
C PHE A 387 -15.98 -11.77 -12.90
N LYS A 388 -16.68 -10.74 -13.39
CA LYS A 388 -16.41 -9.32 -13.02
C LYS A 388 -16.42 -9.09 -11.51
N SER A 389 -17.28 -9.79 -10.76
CA SER A 389 -17.33 -9.72 -9.30
C SER A 389 -16.04 -10.19 -8.62
N GLY A 390 -15.18 -10.93 -9.30
CA GLY A 390 -13.89 -11.39 -8.76
C GLY A 390 -12.77 -10.35 -8.85
N TYR A 391 -12.95 -9.26 -9.62
CA TYR A 391 -11.92 -8.22 -9.81
C TYR A 391 -12.48 -6.80 -9.89
N THR A 392 -13.76 -6.62 -9.58
CA THR A 392 -14.39 -5.29 -9.50
C THR A 392 -15.23 -5.16 -8.25
N VAL A 393 -15.31 -3.94 -7.74
CA VAL A 393 -16.16 -3.56 -6.61
C VAL A 393 -17.00 -2.35 -7.01
N LYS A 394 -18.22 -2.26 -6.49
CA LYS A 394 -19.10 -1.12 -6.73
C LYS A 394 -18.79 -0.02 -5.72
N ILE A 395 -18.49 1.17 -6.21
CA ILE A 395 -18.26 2.36 -5.39
C ILE A 395 -19.00 3.55 -5.98
N THR A 396 -19.20 4.60 -5.19
CA THR A 396 -19.45 5.95 -5.70
C THR A 396 -18.11 6.69 -5.70
N PRO A 397 -17.55 7.12 -6.85
CA PRO A 397 -16.22 7.72 -6.88
C PRO A 397 -16.05 8.89 -5.90
N LYS A 398 -17.03 9.81 -5.85
CA LYS A 398 -16.98 11.00 -4.99
C LYS A 398 -17.01 10.68 -3.48
N GLU A 399 -17.53 9.51 -3.11
CA GLU A 399 -17.51 9.04 -1.72
C GLU A 399 -16.16 8.39 -1.38
N ALA A 400 -15.56 7.69 -2.35
CA ALA A 400 -14.32 6.94 -2.16
C ALA A 400 -13.04 7.79 -2.32
N PHE A 401 -13.03 8.81 -3.17
CA PHE A 401 -11.81 9.56 -3.54
C PHE A 401 -12.10 11.06 -3.73
N ASP A 402 -11.06 11.89 -3.67
CA ASP A 402 -11.10 13.31 -4.05
C ASP A 402 -10.68 13.52 -5.51
N ALA A 403 -9.89 12.59 -6.03
CA ALA A 403 -9.46 12.59 -7.42
C ALA A 403 -9.21 11.18 -7.94
N MET A 404 -9.13 11.02 -9.26
CA MET A 404 -8.70 9.76 -9.86
C MET A 404 -7.81 9.95 -11.08
N ILE A 405 -6.88 8.99 -11.26
CA ILE A 405 -6.07 8.85 -12.48
C ILE A 405 -6.57 7.62 -13.25
N ILE A 406 -7.04 7.85 -14.48
CA ILE A 406 -7.66 6.81 -15.30
C ILE A 406 -6.79 6.51 -16.51
N PHE A 407 -6.62 5.21 -16.80
CA PHE A 407 -5.78 4.71 -17.88
C PHE A 407 -6.62 4.00 -18.95
N LYS A 408 -6.20 4.12 -20.22
CA LYS A 408 -6.78 3.30 -21.30
C LYS A 408 -6.33 1.85 -21.18
N SER A 409 -5.04 1.65 -21.00
CA SER A 409 -4.45 0.33 -20.85
C SER A 409 -3.21 0.44 -19.99
N VAL A 410 -3.01 -0.58 -19.17
CA VAL A 410 -1.80 -0.73 -18.35
C VAL A 410 -1.18 -2.11 -18.57
N THR A 411 0.11 -2.23 -18.28
CA THR A 411 0.95 -3.40 -18.53
C THR A 411 1.56 -3.94 -17.24
N PRO A 412 1.97 -5.22 -17.21
CA PRO A 412 2.61 -5.79 -16.02
C PRO A 412 3.86 -5.02 -15.64
N SER A 413 4.12 -4.91 -14.34
CA SER A 413 5.39 -4.40 -13.82
C SER A 413 6.58 -5.23 -14.29
N THR A 414 7.77 -4.65 -14.30
CA THR A 414 8.99 -5.38 -14.66
C THR A 414 9.59 -6.00 -13.40
N ILE A 415 9.14 -7.21 -13.04
CA ILE A 415 9.65 -7.94 -11.86
C ILE A 415 11.14 -8.25 -12.05
N LEU A 416 11.93 -7.98 -11.02
CA LEU A 416 13.35 -8.31 -10.98
C LEU A 416 13.54 -9.72 -10.40
N SER A 417 14.52 -10.44 -10.92
CA SER A 417 14.93 -11.71 -10.31
C SER A 417 15.62 -11.43 -8.97
N ASN A 418 15.32 -12.26 -7.98
CA ASN A 418 16.08 -12.31 -6.74
C ASN A 418 17.50 -12.84 -6.96
#